data_AF-R4LR27-F1
#
_entry.id   AF-R4LR27-F1
#
_cell.length_a   1.000
_cell.length_b   1.000
_cell.length_c   1.000
_cell.angle_alpha   90.00
_cell.angle_beta   90.00
_cell.angle_gamma   90.00
#
_symmetry.space_group_name_H-M   'P 1'
#
loop_
_entity.id
_entity.type
_entity.pdbx_description
1 polymer ?
#
loop_
_entity_poly.entity_id
_entity_poly.type
_entity_poly.pdbx_seq_one_letter_code
_entity_poly.pdbx_strand_id
1 'polypeptide(L)'
;MNPMAEIVALPDPEVQPLVHPLDVPEARRLLRGSRVVVALTSPPTALLPAALIGYAGRSLIIPAVVLAVLVVVGMLAGRRLADRAWDYIPRSRQDRDRPLPHRWEVASAAVPAVLLGVALVVIVLRLGHDDVSLDVRSFSYGMCAIVTLLVAADAVIGLLRRAGRRRAVAALPGVVVIIAVTLVAYPAWFDGNANRSLLILGAVLMAAIAAFALAGRRWGAARRPGC
;
A
#
# COMPACT_ATOMS: atom_id res chain seq x y z
N MET A 1 -21.46 -16.44 -32.11
CA MET A 1 -20.25 -15.94 -31.42
C MET A 1 -20.13 -14.46 -31.73
N ASN A 2 -20.39 -13.57 -30.77
CA ASN A 2 -20.12 -12.15 -30.99
C ASN A 2 -18.60 -11.96 -30.94
N PRO A 3 -17.95 -11.53 -32.03
CA PRO A 3 -16.56 -11.12 -31.95
C PRO A 3 -16.52 -9.97 -30.95
N MET A 4 -15.82 -10.18 -29.85
CA MET A 4 -15.62 -9.14 -28.85
C MET A 4 -14.88 -8.02 -29.59
N ALA A 5 -15.59 -6.94 -29.91
CA ALA A 5 -15.12 -5.89 -30.79
C ALA A 5 -13.75 -5.43 -30.29
N GLU A 6 -12.74 -5.48 -31.16
CA GLU A 6 -11.45 -4.88 -30.89
C GLU A 6 -11.67 -3.37 -30.80
N ILE A 7 -11.87 -2.88 -29.57
CA ILE A 7 -12.29 -1.50 -29.29
C ILE A 7 -11.16 -0.50 -29.65
N VAL A 8 -9.92 -0.99 -29.77
CA VAL A 8 -8.72 -0.20 -29.98
C VAL A 8 -7.77 -0.96 -30.89
N ALA A 9 -7.11 -0.28 -31.82
CA ALA A 9 -6.08 -0.85 -32.68
C ALA A 9 -4.93 -1.45 -31.85
N LEU A 10 -4.83 -2.78 -31.83
CA LEU A 10 -3.73 -3.46 -31.16
C LEU A 10 -2.50 -3.53 -32.07
N PRO A 11 -1.30 -3.72 -31.50
CA PRO A 11 -0.11 -4.05 -32.28
C PRO A 11 -0.33 -5.29 -33.14
N ASP A 12 0.28 -5.29 -34.33
CA ASP A 12 0.16 -6.37 -35.31
C ASP A 12 0.43 -7.73 -34.65
N PRO A 13 -0.50 -8.71 -34.74
CA PRO A 13 -0.32 -10.05 -34.17
C PRO A 13 0.89 -10.80 -34.73
N GLU A 14 1.33 -10.53 -35.96
CA GLU A 14 2.50 -11.19 -36.55
C GLU A 14 3.82 -10.69 -35.93
N VAL A 15 3.84 -9.46 -35.44
CA VAL A 15 5.02 -8.84 -34.81
C VAL A 15 5.02 -9.02 -33.29
N GLN A 16 3.86 -8.90 -32.65
CA GLN A 16 3.73 -8.98 -31.19
C GLN A 16 2.50 -9.83 -30.80
N PRO A 17 2.64 -11.16 -30.64
CA PRO A 17 1.50 -12.04 -30.39
C PRO A 17 0.83 -11.76 -29.04
N LEU A 18 1.62 -11.48 -27.99
CA LEU A 18 1.16 -11.15 -26.65
C LEU A 18 1.32 -9.66 -26.36
N VAL A 19 0.24 -9.04 -25.90
CA VAL A 19 0.13 -7.60 -25.66
C VAL A 19 -0.08 -7.35 -24.18
N HIS A 20 0.63 -6.35 -23.64
CA HIS A 20 0.43 -5.89 -22.27
C HIS A 20 -0.33 -4.54 -22.29
N PRO A 21 -1.13 -4.20 -21.25
CA PRO A 21 -1.80 -2.90 -21.14
C PRO A 21 -0.87 -1.68 -21.15
N LEU A 22 0.45 -1.89 -21.12
CA LEU A 22 1.44 -0.82 -21.25
C LEU A 22 1.67 -0.45 -22.72
N ASP A 23 1.40 -1.35 -23.65
CA ASP A 23 1.64 -1.15 -25.08
C ASP A 23 0.48 -0.35 -25.72
N VAL A 24 -0.73 -0.51 -25.19
CA VAL A 24 -1.94 0.20 -25.63
C VAL A 24 -2.11 1.53 -24.86
N PRO A 25 -2.19 2.70 -25.52
CA PRO A 25 -2.19 4.00 -24.85
C PRO A 25 -3.40 4.22 -23.91
N GLU A 26 -4.58 3.76 -24.29
CA GLU A 26 -5.83 3.86 -23.50
C GLU A 26 -5.74 2.99 -22.25
N ALA A 27 -5.32 1.73 -22.41
CA ALA A 27 -5.16 0.77 -21.33
C ALA A 27 -4.04 1.19 -20.35
N ARG A 28 -2.99 1.84 -20.86
CA ARG A 28 -1.84 2.30 -20.08
C ARG A 28 -2.25 3.30 -19.01
N ARG A 29 -3.15 4.23 -19.33
CA ARG A 29 -3.63 5.23 -18.35
C ARG A 29 -4.40 4.57 -17.21
N LEU A 30 -5.24 3.58 -17.53
CA LEU A 30 -6.01 2.83 -16.53
C LEU A 30 -5.10 1.98 -15.64
N LEU A 31 -4.11 1.31 -16.23
CA LEU A 31 -3.14 0.54 -15.46
C LEU A 31 -2.31 1.46 -14.54
N ARG A 32 -1.85 2.62 -15.04
CA ARG A 32 -1.20 3.65 -14.19
C ARG A 32 -2.09 4.08 -13.05
N GLY A 33 -3.35 4.42 -13.35
CA GLY A 33 -4.33 4.83 -12.36
C GLY A 33 -4.54 3.78 -11.28
N SER A 34 -4.71 2.51 -11.66
CA SER A 34 -4.85 1.40 -10.70
C SER A 34 -3.67 1.32 -9.73
N ARG A 35 -2.45 1.45 -10.24
CA ARG A 35 -1.23 1.36 -9.44
C ARG A 35 -1.09 2.53 -8.49
N VAL A 36 -1.40 3.74 -8.95
CA VAL A 36 -1.39 4.95 -8.10
C VAL A 36 -2.43 4.83 -7.00
N VAL A 37 -3.66 4.43 -7.32
CA VAL A 37 -4.72 4.24 -6.32
C VAL A 37 -4.28 3.22 -5.27
N VAL A 38 -3.83 2.03 -5.69
CA VAL A 38 -3.37 0.98 -4.76
C VAL A 38 -2.21 1.44 -3.89
N ALA A 39 -1.27 2.23 -4.45
CA ALA A 39 -0.15 2.77 -3.69
C ALA A 39 -0.60 3.81 -2.65
N LEU A 40 -1.48 4.74 -3.03
CA LEU A 40 -1.98 5.81 -2.15
C LEU A 40 -2.90 5.29 -1.06
N THR A 41 -3.61 4.19 -1.31
CA THR A 41 -4.53 3.57 -0.35
C THR A 41 -3.93 2.33 0.33
N SER A 42 -2.62 2.15 0.23
CA SER A 42 -1.95 1.07 0.97
C SER A 42 -2.04 1.34 2.48
N PRO A 43 -2.03 0.31 3.35
CA PRO A 43 -2.07 0.50 4.79
C PRO A 43 -1.07 1.54 5.34
N PRO A 44 0.23 1.55 4.93
CA PRO A 44 1.17 2.58 5.41
C PRO A 44 0.80 4.00 4.95
N THR A 45 0.32 4.18 3.72
CA THR A 45 -0.01 5.50 3.19
C THR A 45 -1.35 6.01 3.68
N ALA A 46 -2.34 5.13 3.84
CA ALA A 46 -3.66 5.44 4.37
C ALA A 46 -3.64 5.76 5.87
N LEU A 47 -2.58 5.34 6.59
CA LEU A 47 -2.38 5.71 7.99
C LEU A 47 -2.19 7.22 8.18
N LEU A 48 -1.55 7.92 7.24
CA LEU A 48 -1.31 9.36 7.31
C LEU A 48 -2.62 10.16 7.38
N PRO A 49 -3.53 10.09 6.40
CA PRO A 49 -4.79 10.83 6.46
C PRO A 49 -5.68 10.35 7.63
N ALA A 50 -5.63 9.06 7.96
CA ALA A 50 -6.35 8.52 9.12
C ALA A 50 -5.88 9.16 10.44
N ALA A 51 -4.56 9.26 10.64
CA ALA A 51 -3.97 9.90 11.81
C ALA A 51 -4.32 11.40 11.86
N LEU A 52 -4.18 12.12 10.74
CA LEU A 52 -4.54 13.54 10.65
C LEU A 52 -6.00 13.80 11.03
N ILE A 53 -6.93 13.01 10.49
CA ILE A 53 -8.36 13.14 10.80
C ILE A 53 -8.63 12.78 12.26
N GLY A 54 -7.92 11.78 12.81
CA GLY A 54 -7.97 11.44 14.23
C GLY A 54 -7.61 12.58 15.14
N TYR A 55 -6.47 13.22 14.85
CA TYR A 55 -5.98 14.35 15.63
C TYR A 55 -6.92 15.55 15.53
N ALA A 56 -7.46 15.83 14.34
CA ALA A 56 -8.44 16.90 14.15
C ALA A 56 -9.76 16.63 14.90
N GLY A 57 -10.24 15.38 14.87
CA GLY A 57 -11.51 14.98 15.48
C GLY A 57 -11.42 14.55 16.95
N ARG A 58 -10.21 14.50 17.55
CA ARG A 58 -9.94 14.01 18.92
C ARG A 58 -10.63 12.66 19.23
N SER A 59 -10.69 11.77 18.24
CA SER A 59 -11.38 10.49 18.35
C SER A 59 -10.43 9.33 18.09
N LEU A 60 -10.53 8.29 18.90
CA LEU A 60 -9.78 7.05 18.74
C LEU A 60 -10.34 6.17 17.61
N ILE A 61 -11.64 6.25 17.34
CA ILE A 61 -12.34 5.34 16.41
C ILE A 61 -12.27 5.86 14.97
N ILE A 62 -12.41 7.17 14.78
CA ILE A 62 -12.44 7.78 13.44
C ILE A 62 -11.21 7.41 12.59
N PRO A 63 -9.96 7.43 13.11
CA PRO A 63 -8.77 7.00 12.35
C PRO A 63 -8.89 5.58 11.83
N ALA A 64 -9.36 4.66 12.66
CA ALA A 64 -9.48 3.26 12.28
C ALA A 64 -10.49 3.06 11.15
N VAL A 65 -11.63 3.75 11.24
CA VAL A 65 -12.66 3.72 10.20
C VAL A 65 -12.14 4.32 8.91
N VAL A 66 -11.50 5.50 8.96
CA VAL A 66 -10.90 6.15 7.78
C VAL A 66 -9.87 5.25 7.12
N LEU A 67 -8.97 4.66 7.92
CA LEU A 67 -7.95 3.74 7.44
C LEU A 67 -8.58 2.54 6.73
N ALA A 68 -9.56 1.89 7.37
CA ALA A 68 -10.25 0.73 6.81
C ALA A 68 -10.97 1.09 5.50
N VAL A 69 -11.69 2.22 5.46
CA VAL A 69 -12.40 2.69 4.27
C VAL A 69 -11.42 2.97 3.14
N LEU A 70 -10.34 3.72 3.39
CA LEU A 70 -9.34 4.03 2.37
C LEU A 70 -8.73 2.76 1.79
N VAL A 71 -8.33 1.81 2.64
CA VAL A 71 -7.73 0.54 2.21
C VAL A 71 -8.72 -0.29 1.37
N VAL A 72 -9.97 -0.42 1.81
CA VAL A 72 -11.00 -1.22 1.11
C VAL A 72 -11.40 -0.58 -0.21
N VAL A 73 -11.76 0.71 -0.20
CA VAL A 73 -12.19 1.44 -1.39
C VAL A 73 -11.05 1.50 -2.39
N GLY A 74 -9.84 1.78 -1.95
CA GLY A 74 -8.67 1.81 -2.80
C GLY A 74 -8.31 0.46 -3.42
N MET A 75 -8.45 -0.63 -2.65
CA MET A 75 -8.31 -1.98 -3.20
C MET A 75 -9.37 -2.24 -4.28
N LEU A 76 -10.64 -1.92 -4.04
CA LEU A 76 -11.72 -2.13 -5.01
C LEU A 76 -11.55 -1.27 -6.27
N ALA A 77 -11.25 0.02 -6.10
CA ALA A 77 -11.02 0.97 -7.19
C ALA A 77 -9.79 0.58 -8.01
N GLY A 78 -8.69 0.21 -7.35
CA GLY A 78 -7.48 -0.31 -7.98
C GLY A 78 -7.76 -1.55 -8.83
N ARG A 79 -8.53 -2.50 -8.30
CA ARG A 79 -8.91 -3.72 -9.03
C ARG A 79 -9.79 -3.40 -10.23
N ARG A 80 -10.83 -2.57 -10.05
CA ARG A 80 -11.72 -2.17 -11.14
C ARG A 80 -10.98 -1.47 -12.28
N LEU A 81 -10.02 -0.60 -11.97
CA LEU A 81 -9.19 0.07 -12.97
C LEU A 81 -8.24 -0.91 -13.68
N ALA A 82 -7.65 -1.85 -12.93
CA ALA A 82 -6.77 -2.86 -13.50
C ALA A 82 -7.55 -3.82 -14.41
N ASP A 83 -8.71 -4.30 -13.99
CA ASP A 83 -9.57 -5.19 -14.78
C ASP A 83 -10.03 -4.48 -16.07
N ARG A 84 -10.49 -3.22 -15.97
CA ARG A 84 -10.81 -2.41 -17.15
C ARG A 84 -9.63 -2.21 -18.10
N ALA A 85 -8.40 -2.10 -17.60
CA ALA A 85 -7.23 -1.99 -18.46
C ALA A 85 -7.01 -3.28 -19.27
N TRP A 86 -7.33 -4.43 -18.70
CA TRP A 86 -7.22 -5.73 -19.38
C TRP A 86 -8.38 -5.99 -20.34
N ASP A 87 -9.54 -5.38 -20.16
CA ASP A 87 -10.69 -5.51 -21.07
C ASP A 87 -10.41 -4.96 -22.48
N TYR A 88 -9.40 -4.07 -22.63
CA TYR A 88 -8.94 -3.58 -23.94
C TYR A 88 -8.19 -4.63 -24.77
N ILE A 89 -7.75 -5.74 -24.15
CA ILE A 89 -6.91 -6.76 -24.81
C ILE A 89 -7.68 -8.09 -24.80
N PRO A 90 -7.92 -8.72 -25.96
CA PRO A 90 -8.52 -10.05 -26.04
C PRO A 90 -7.78 -11.06 -25.16
N ARG A 91 -8.52 -11.90 -24.43
CA ARG A 91 -7.94 -12.83 -23.44
C ARG A 91 -6.85 -13.75 -24.00
N SER A 92 -6.95 -14.13 -25.27
CA SER A 92 -5.96 -14.97 -25.97
C SER A 92 -4.62 -14.25 -26.22
N ARG A 93 -4.59 -12.92 -26.20
CA ARG A 93 -3.39 -12.10 -26.45
C ARG A 93 -2.85 -11.42 -25.19
N GLN A 94 -3.34 -11.74 -24.00
CA GLN A 94 -2.92 -11.06 -22.77
C GLN A 94 -1.56 -11.56 -22.26
N ASP A 95 -0.54 -10.70 -22.29
CA ASP A 95 0.76 -10.98 -21.66
C ASP A 95 0.72 -10.67 -20.15
N ARG A 96 0.21 -11.58 -19.33
CA ARG A 96 0.07 -11.32 -17.87
C ARG A 96 1.36 -11.50 -17.08
N ASP A 97 2.33 -12.23 -17.63
CA ASP A 97 3.56 -12.59 -16.94
C ASP A 97 4.71 -11.60 -17.21
N ARG A 98 4.45 -10.60 -18.06
CA ARG A 98 5.44 -9.57 -18.36
C ARG A 98 5.92 -8.85 -17.10
N PRO A 99 7.25 -8.84 -16.83
CA PRO A 99 7.80 -8.03 -15.76
C PRO A 99 7.62 -6.55 -16.07
N LEU A 100 7.44 -5.74 -15.02
CA LEU A 100 7.26 -4.30 -15.19
C LEU A 100 8.60 -3.64 -15.59
N PRO A 101 8.55 -2.49 -16.30
CA PRO A 101 9.75 -1.71 -16.55
C PRO A 101 10.45 -1.32 -15.24
N HIS A 102 11.79 -1.39 -15.23
CA HIS A 102 12.60 -1.16 -14.03
C HIS A 102 12.27 0.15 -13.27
N ARG A 103 12.06 1.24 -14.01
CA ARG A 103 11.70 2.56 -13.43
C ARG A 103 10.38 2.52 -12.65
N TRP A 104 9.45 1.67 -13.07
CA TRP A 104 8.15 1.53 -12.40
C TRP A 104 8.22 0.66 -11.17
N GLU A 105 9.04 -0.38 -11.18
CA GLU A 105 9.27 -1.20 -9.99
C GLU A 105 9.86 -0.34 -8.87
N VAL A 106 10.88 0.46 -9.20
CA VAL A 106 11.51 1.40 -8.27
C VAL A 106 10.52 2.48 -7.81
N ALA A 107 9.79 3.13 -8.73
CA ALA A 107 8.81 4.15 -8.37
C ALA A 107 7.70 3.61 -7.46
N SER A 108 7.21 2.39 -7.72
CA SER A 108 6.18 1.73 -6.90
C SER A 108 6.65 1.36 -5.49
N ALA A 109 7.96 1.33 -5.25
CA ALA A 109 8.56 1.08 -3.95
C ALA A 109 8.96 2.38 -3.23
N ALA A 110 9.48 3.35 -3.99
CA ALA A 110 9.90 4.64 -3.46
C ALA A 110 8.72 5.48 -2.96
N VAL A 111 7.62 5.55 -3.72
CA VAL A 111 6.44 6.36 -3.36
C VAL A 111 5.86 5.99 -1.99
N PRO A 112 5.53 4.73 -1.68
CA PRO A 112 5.01 4.38 -0.36
C PRO A 112 6.04 4.60 0.75
N ALA A 113 7.35 4.40 0.48
CA ALA A 113 8.41 4.64 1.46
C ALA A 113 8.54 6.13 1.80
N VAL A 114 8.51 7.02 0.79
CA VAL A 114 8.53 8.48 0.99
C VAL A 114 7.28 8.94 1.72
N LEU A 115 6.10 8.50 1.29
CA LEU A 115 4.84 8.85 1.94
C LEU A 115 4.80 8.39 3.40
N LEU A 116 5.33 7.20 3.69
CA LEU A 116 5.44 6.71 5.06
C LEU A 116 6.45 7.50 5.89
N GLY A 117 7.59 7.88 5.31
CA GLY A 117 8.55 8.76 5.97
C GLY A 117 7.92 10.11 6.34
N VAL A 118 7.19 10.73 5.41
CA VAL A 118 6.43 11.97 5.67
C VAL A 118 5.35 11.72 6.72
N ALA A 119 4.62 10.61 6.67
CA ALA A 119 3.60 10.25 7.66
C ALA A 119 4.19 10.20 9.06
N LEU A 120 5.30 9.49 9.23
CA LEU A 120 5.97 9.34 10.51
C LEU A 120 6.49 10.68 11.03
N VAL A 121 7.10 11.51 10.18
CA VAL A 121 7.54 12.85 10.59
C VAL A 121 6.37 13.69 11.07
N VAL A 122 5.26 13.72 10.32
CA VAL A 122 4.06 14.49 10.70
C VAL A 122 3.44 13.97 12.00
N ILE A 123 3.31 12.65 12.13
CA ILE A 123 2.81 11.99 13.34
C ILE A 123 3.73 12.30 14.52
N VAL A 124 5.04 12.25 14.32
CA VAL A 124 6.04 12.51 15.37
C VAL A 124 5.98 13.95 15.85
N LEU A 125 6.00 14.91 14.94
CA LEU A 125 5.90 16.32 15.24
C LEU A 125 4.58 16.65 15.94
N ARG A 126 3.46 16.01 15.54
CA ARG A 126 2.17 16.25 16.17
C ARG A 126 2.05 15.63 17.56
N LEU A 127 2.54 14.40 17.73
CA LEU A 127 2.48 13.68 19.00
C LEU A 127 3.35 14.33 20.09
N GLY A 128 4.36 15.12 19.71
CA GLY A 128 5.16 15.89 20.65
C GLY A 128 4.46 17.09 21.29
N HIS A 129 3.25 17.48 20.84
CA HIS A 129 2.53 18.61 21.41
C HIS A 129 1.70 18.19 22.64
N ASP A 130 1.79 18.95 23.72
CA ASP A 130 1.14 18.68 25.02
C ASP A 130 -0.40 18.64 24.97
N ASP A 131 -1.00 19.12 23.88
CA ASP A 131 -2.46 19.09 23.69
C ASP A 131 -3.01 17.71 23.28
N VAL A 132 -2.14 16.73 23.02
CA VAL A 132 -2.53 15.36 22.65
C VAL A 132 -2.50 14.43 23.87
N SER A 133 -3.67 13.87 24.23
CA SER A 133 -3.78 12.95 25.36
C SER A 133 -2.91 11.70 25.20
N LEU A 134 -2.35 11.23 26.32
CA LEU A 134 -1.49 10.04 26.39
C LEU A 134 -2.15 8.79 25.77
N ASP A 135 -3.47 8.68 25.87
CA ASP A 135 -4.27 7.59 25.31
C ASP A 135 -4.23 7.58 23.78
N VAL A 136 -4.43 8.75 23.15
CA VAL A 136 -4.34 8.91 21.69
C VAL A 136 -2.91 8.66 21.22
N ARG A 137 -1.91 9.12 21.98
CA ARG A 137 -0.49 8.85 21.66
C ARG A 137 -0.19 7.36 21.68
N SER A 138 -0.61 6.65 22.73
CA SER A 138 -0.38 5.21 22.91
C SER A 138 -1.03 4.39 21.80
N PHE A 139 -2.29 4.70 21.47
CA PHE A 139 -3.05 4.04 20.41
C PHE A 139 -2.42 4.24 19.02
N SER A 140 -2.12 5.50 18.65
CA SER A 140 -1.50 5.81 17.35
C SER A 140 -0.09 5.22 17.22
N TYR A 141 0.69 5.22 18.29
CA TYR A 141 2.01 4.58 18.30
C TYR A 141 1.90 3.08 18.03
N GLY A 142 0.94 2.39 18.68
CA GLY A 142 0.67 0.97 18.43
C GLY A 142 0.38 0.65 16.96
N MET A 143 -0.44 1.48 16.29
CA MET A 143 -0.68 1.35 14.84
C MET A 143 0.59 1.57 14.01
N CYS A 144 1.38 2.60 14.33
CA CYS A 144 2.63 2.91 13.64
C CYS A 144 3.68 1.79 13.79
N ALA A 145 3.75 1.16 14.96
CA ALA A 145 4.65 0.05 15.21
C ALA A 145 4.35 -1.15 14.28
N ILE A 146 3.07 -1.50 14.10
CA ILE A 146 2.69 -2.56 13.17
C ILE A 146 2.96 -2.17 11.71
N VAL A 147 2.71 -0.93 11.31
CA VAL A 147 3.08 -0.47 9.95
C VAL A 147 4.57 -0.59 9.72
N THR A 148 5.38 -0.18 10.68
CA THR A 148 6.85 -0.31 10.64
C THR A 148 7.27 -1.77 10.49
N LEU A 149 6.66 -2.68 11.25
CA LEU A 149 6.91 -4.12 11.12
C LEU A 149 6.50 -4.68 9.76
N LEU A 150 5.36 -4.25 9.21
CA LEU A 150 4.91 -4.70 7.89
C LEU A 150 5.86 -4.24 6.78
N VAL A 151 6.37 -3.01 6.88
CA VAL A 151 7.32 -2.45 5.92
C VAL A 151 8.68 -3.13 6.02
N ALA A 152 9.15 -3.39 7.25
CA ALA A 152 10.36 -4.17 7.48
C ALA A 152 10.22 -5.61 6.94
N ALA A 153 9.08 -6.26 7.20
CA ALA A 153 8.80 -7.60 6.69
C ALA A 153 8.75 -7.64 5.16
N ASP A 154 8.13 -6.66 4.50
CA ASP A 154 8.09 -6.58 3.03
C ASP A 154 9.50 -6.42 2.45
N ALA A 155 10.35 -5.60 3.08
CA ALA A 155 11.75 -5.44 2.68
C ALA A 155 12.55 -6.74 2.86
N VAL A 156 12.40 -7.43 3.99
CA VAL A 156 13.07 -8.71 4.25
C VAL A 156 12.62 -9.80 3.28
N ILE A 157 11.31 -9.94 3.07
CA ILE A 157 10.74 -10.92 2.11
C ILE A 157 11.21 -10.57 0.69
N GLY A 158 11.27 -9.28 0.34
CA GLY A 158 11.79 -8.80 -0.92
C GLY A 158 13.27 -9.16 -1.12
N LEU A 159 14.10 -9.05 -0.08
CA LEU A 159 15.51 -9.46 -0.11
C LEU A 159 15.68 -10.96 -0.30
N LEU A 160 14.83 -11.77 0.34
CA LEU A 160 14.85 -13.23 0.24
C LEU A 160 14.41 -13.73 -1.14
N ARG A 161 13.56 -12.99 -1.86
CA ARG A 161 13.10 -13.36 -3.21
C ARG A 161 14.03 -12.80 -4.28
N ARG A 162 14.62 -13.67 -5.10
CA ARG A 162 15.51 -13.26 -6.22
C ARG A 162 14.88 -12.21 -7.15
N ALA A 163 13.59 -12.34 -7.44
CA ALA A 163 12.84 -11.39 -8.25
C ALA A 163 12.60 -10.02 -7.55
N GLY A 164 12.61 -9.97 -6.22
CA GLY A 164 12.33 -8.77 -5.43
C GLY A 164 13.57 -8.08 -4.85
N ARG A 165 14.74 -8.72 -4.91
CA ARG A 165 15.96 -8.27 -4.21
C ARG A 165 16.38 -6.86 -4.59
N ARG A 166 16.29 -6.50 -5.88
CA ARG A 166 16.65 -5.15 -6.36
C ARG A 166 15.75 -4.06 -5.76
N ARG A 167 14.44 -4.30 -5.74
CA ARG A 167 13.45 -3.39 -5.14
C ARG A 167 13.70 -3.24 -3.64
N ALA A 168 13.97 -4.34 -2.96
CA ALA A 168 14.18 -4.33 -1.52
C ALA A 168 15.44 -3.56 -1.12
N VAL A 169 16.54 -3.71 -1.84
CA VAL A 169 17.78 -2.94 -1.60
C VAL A 169 17.54 -1.44 -1.76
N ALA A 170 16.76 -1.01 -2.76
CA ALA A 170 16.42 0.40 -2.93
C ALA A 170 15.55 0.96 -1.79
N ALA A 171 14.75 0.12 -1.14
CA ALA A 171 13.89 0.52 -0.03
C ALA A 171 14.61 0.52 1.35
N LEU A 172 15.76 -0.15 1.47
CA LEU A 172 16.48 -0.34 2.74
C LEU A 172 16.75 0.96 3.50
N PRO A 173 17.26 2.04 2.89
CA PRO A 173 17.53 3.28 3.62
C PRO A 173 16.25 3.84 4.27
N GLY A 174 15.13 3.81 3.55
CA GLY A 174 13.84 4.25 4.07
C GLY A 174 13.38 3.37 5.24
N VAL A 175 13.48 2.05 5.09
CA VAL A 175 13.11 1.08 6.14
C VAL A 175 13.93 1.32 7.41
N VAL A 176 15.24 1.55 7.30
CA VAL A 176 16.14 1.83 8.43
C VAL A 176 15.71 3.12 9.14
N VAL A 177 15.42 4.19 8.40
CA VAL A 177 14.94 5.45 8.97
C VAL A 177 13.62 5.24 9.71
N ILE A 178 12.67 4.52 9.12
CA ILE A 178 11.36 4.24 9.73
C ILE A 178 11.51 3.45 11.04
N ILE A 179 12.37 2.43 11.07
CA ILE A 179 12.66 1.66 12.27
C ILE A 179 13.30 2.54 13.34
N ALA A 180 14.34 3.30 12.97
CA ALA A 180 15.05 4.18 13.90
C ALA A 180 14.13 5.24 14.52
N VAL A 181 13.33 5.92 13.70
CA VAL A 181 12.35 6.92 14.17
C VAL A 181 11.34 6.28 15.12
N THR A 182 10.82 5.11 14.78
CA THR A 182 9.86 4.39 15.64
C THR A 182 10.48 4.04 17.00
N LEU A 183 11.70 3.49 17.00
CA LEU A 183 12.41 3.11 18.23
C LEU A 183 12.77 4.31 19.11
N VAL A 184 13.14 5.44 18.52
CA VAL A 184 13.48 6.69 19.26
C VAL A 184 12.22 7.39 19.78
N ALA A 185 11.11 7.32 19.05
CA ALA A 185 9.86 7.97 19.46
C ALA A 185 9.26 7.38 20.74
N TYR A 186 9.42 6.07 20.99
CA TYR A 186 8.88 5.42 22.18
C TYR A 186 9.41 6.00 23.51
N PRO A 187 10.73 6.00 23.78
CA PRO A 187 11.25 6.59 25.00
C PRO A 187 10.99 8.10 25.07
N ALA A 188 11.03 8.81 23.93
CA ALA A 188 10.82 10.25 23.89
C ALA A 188 9.42 10.70 24.28
N TRP A 189 8.38 9.88 24.06
CA TRP A 189 7.00 10.27 24.34
C TRP A 189 6.39 9.67 25.59
N PHE A 190 6.83 8.47 25.96
CA PHE A 190 6.16 7.71 26.99
C PHE A 190 6.90 7.71 28.32
N ASP A 191 8.23 7.86 28.35
CA ASP A 191 9.04 7.81 29.57
C ASP A 191 8.61 6.70 30.55
N GLY A 192 8.31 5.51 30.01
CA GLY A 192 7.81 4.35 30.76
C GLY A 192 6.31 4.34 31.12
N ASN A 193 5.61 5.45 30.91
CA ASN A 193 4.21 5.66 31.30
C ASN A 193 3.20 5.40 30.17
N ALA A 194 3.55 4.58 29.17
CA ALA A 194 2.65 4.25 28.06
C ALA A 194 1.40 3.48 28.55
N ASN A 195 0.22 3.86 28.05
CA ASN A 195 -0.99 3.07 28.27
C ASN A 195 -0.94 1.78 27.44
N ARG A 196 -0.49 0.69 28.07
CA ARG A 196 -0.21 -0.59 27.40
C ARG A 196 -1.44 -1.19 26.72
N SER A 197 -2.63 -1.07 27.31
CA SER A 197 -3.86 -1.64 26.75
C SER A 197 -4.23 -0.97 25.43
N LEU A 198 -4.14 0.36 25.37
CA LEU A 198 -4.41 1.13 24.14
C LEU A 198 -3.34 0.94 23.08
N LEU A 199 -2.08 0.82 23.48
CA LEU A 199 -0.98 0.48 22.57
C LEU A 199 -1.22 -0.88 21.90
N ILE A 200 -1.56 -1.90 22.69
CA ILE A 200 -1.88 -3.25 22.17
C ILE A 200 -3.13 -3.19 21.28
N LEU A 201 -4.17 -2.45 21.68
CA LEU A 201 -5.40 -2.32 20.88
C LEU A 201 -5.11 -1.70 19.50
N GLY A 202 -4.33 -0.61 19.46
CA GLY A 202 -3.91 0.03 18.21
C GLY A 202 -3.12 -0.93 17.32
N ALA A 203 -2.20 -1.70 17.91
CA ALA A 203 -1.44 -2.72 17.19
C ALA A 203 -2.35 -3.82 16.62
N VAL A 204 -3.23 -4.41 17.44
CA VAL A 204 -4.16 -5.48 17.01
C VAL A 204 -5.06 -5.00 15.87
N LEU A 205 -5.58 -3.77 15.97
CA LEU A 205 -6.45 -3.21 14.94
C LEU A 205 -5.72 -3.01 13.60
N MET A 206 -4.51 -2.47 13.64
CA MET A 206 -3.69 -2.31 12.44
C MET A 206 -3.35 -3.68 11.83
N ALA A 207 -3.01 -4.67 12.66
CA ALA A 207 -2.74 -6.03 12.21
C ALA A 207 -3.97 -6.67 11.56
N ALA A 208 -5.17 -6.47 12.13
CA ALA A 208 -6.42 -6.97 11.58
C ALA A 208 -6.73 -6.32 10.21
N ILE A 209 -6.55 -5.00 10.08
CA ILE A 209 -6.75 -4.28 8.81
C ILE A 209 -5.75 -4.78 7.75
N ALA A 210 -4.47 -4.95 8.13
CA ALA A 210 -3.44 -5.45 7.23
C ALA A 210 -3.70 -6.90 6.80
N ALA A 211 -4.13 -7.77 7.72
CA ALA A 211 -4.51 -9.15 7.45
C ALA A 211 -5.71 -9.22 6.51
N PHE A 212 -6.74 -8.39 6.74
CA PHE A 212 -7.91 -8.30 5.87
C PHE A 212 -7.52 -7.84 4.45
N ALA A 213 -6.68 -6.81 4.35
CA ALA A 213 -6.18 -6.33 3.06
C ALA A 213 -5.37 -7.42 2.32
N LEU A 214 -4.54 -8.19 3.04
CA LEU A 214 -3.78 -9.29 2.48
C LEU A 214 -4.70 -10.44 2.01
N ALA A 215 -5.69 -10.80 2.80
CA ALA A 215 -6.69 -11.81 2.46
C ALA A 215 -7.49 -11.41 1.21
N GLY A 216 -7.92 -10.14 1.13
CA GLY A 216 -8.62 -9.59 -0.04
C GLY A 216 -7.79 -9.68 -1.32
N ARG A 217 -6.47 -9.40 -1.24
CA ARG A 217 -5.54 -9.56 -2.37
C ARG A 217 -5.40 -11.02 -2.79
N ARG A 218 -5.24 -11.95 -1.85
CA ARG A 218 -5.08 -13.40 -2.13
C ARG A 218 -6.34 -14.00 -2.73
N TRP A 219 -7.51 -13.70 -2.15
CA TRP A 219 -8.79 -14.18 -2.68
C TRP A 219 -9.02 -13.69 -4.10
N GLY A 220 -8.56 -12.48 -4.38
CA GLY A 220 -8.59 -11.92 -5.72
C GLY A 220 -7.71 -12.62 -6.75
N ALA A 221 -6.56 -13.13 -6.32
CA ALA A 221 -5.68 -13.93 -7.18
C ALA A 221 -6.27 -15.33 -7.42
N ALA A 222 -6.87 -15.95 -6.40
CA ALA A 222 -7.45 -17.30 -6.49
C ALA A 222 -8.72 -17.38 -7.36
N ARG A 223 -9.53 -16.32 -7.42
CA ARG A 223 -10.75 -16.24 -8.26
C ARG A 223 -10.49 -15.96 -9.74
N ARG A 224 -9.23 -15.91 -10.17
CA ARG A 224 -8.89 -15.92 -11.59
C ARG A 224 -8.56 -17.37 -11.94
N PRO A 225 -9.58 -18.23 -12.22
CA PRO A 225 -9.30 -19.56 -12.71
C PRO A 225 -8.39 -19.44 -13.93
N GLY A 226 -7.30 -20.21 -13.89
CA GLY A 226 -6.53 -20.48 -15.08
C GLY A 226 -7.47 -20.98 -16.17
N CYS A 227 -7.19 -20.52 -17.38
CA CYS A 227 -7.56 -21.23 -18.58
C CYS A 227 -7.13 -22.69 -18.50
#